data_AF-A0A918PLU0-F1
#
_entry.id   AF-A0A918PLU0-F1
#
_cell.length_a   1.000
_cell.length_b   1.000
_cell.length_c   1.000
_cell.angle_alpha   90.00
_cell.angle_beta   90.00
_cell.angle_gamma   90.00
#
_symmetry.space_group_name_H-M   'P 1'
#
loop_
_entity.id
_entity.type
_entity.pdbx_description
1 polymer ?
#
loop_
_entity_poly.entity_id
_entity_poly.type
_entity_poly.pdbx_seq_one_letter_code
_entity_poly.pdbx_strand_id
1 'polypeptide(L)'
;MTIQYTPLSALPYPQPTDPADLPAHLKSLAEAADGRTVLRFADAAARDAKVTAPAAGMIAWIGNPGRLMYYTGSAWVPVAPVPVFRANLDDGDTTSLTYTETLANSAGGALTASFTVPASGQVVIGVGSYTRCSAASAIAFMGVNLRNAAGTVVNAAADAQAAASPHTGRTSVATQFLVTGLAVGTVLTATAAYRSSVTGNTAYFDSRYLRIDPIP
;
A
#
# COMPACT_ATOMS: atom_id res chain seq x y z
N MET A 1 36.94 24.84 20.54
CA MET A 1 37.21 24.11 19.28
C MET A 1 35.88 23.71 18.67
N THR A 2 35.74 23.84 17.37
CA THR A 2 34.54 23.40 16.64
C THR A 2 34.67 21.90 16.40
N ILE A 3 33.69 21.10 16.82
CA ILE A 3 33.69 19.65 16.56
C ILE A 3 33.70 19.44 15.04
N GLN A 4 34.64 18.64 14.56
CA GLN A 4 34.78 18.36 13.14
C GLN A 4 34.05 17.07 12.79
N TYR A 5 33.35 17.06 11.65
CA TYR A 5 32.58 15.91 11.18
C TYR A 5 32.94 15.53 9.75
N THR A 6 32.74 14.26 9.38
CA THR A 6 32.86 13.85 7.97
C THR A 6 31.84 14.61 7.11
N PRO A 7 32.21 15.04 5.89
CA PRO A 7 31.39 15.95 5.11
C PRO A 7 30.09 15.34 4.58
N LEU A 8 30.06 14.02 4.36
CA LEU A 8 28.91 13.35 3.73
C LEU A 8 27.90 12.80 4.74
N SER A 9 28.40 12.25 5.85
CA SER A 9 27.52 11.56 6.80
C SER A 9 27.47 12.24 8.15
N ALA A 10 28.36 13.20 8.43
CA ALA A 10 28.55 13.81 9.74
C ALA A 10 29.00 12.81 10.83
N LEU A 11 29.99 11.94 10.55
CA LEU A 11 30.63 11.12 11.60
C LEU A 11 31.57 12.04 12.39
N PRO A 12 31.56 12.02 13.74
CA PRO A 12 32.49 12.83 14.52
C PRO A 12 33.92 12.35 14.31
N TYR A 13 34.85 13.28 14.10
CA TYR A 13 36.28 12.98 14.19
C TYR A 13 36.75 13.07 15.64
N PRO A 14 37.75 12.27 16.04
CA PRO A 14 38.47 12.49 17.29
C PRO A 14 39.01 13.92 17.36
N GLN A 15 38.85 14.58 18.51
CA GLN A 15 39.31 15.94 18.77
C GLN A 15 40.63 15.93 19.55
N PRO A 16 41.46 16.98 19.43
CA PRO A 16 42.71 17.08 20.20
C PRO A 16 42.52 17.08 21.72
N THR A 17 41.31 17.41 22.19
CA THR A 17 40.93 17.41 23.61
C THR A 17 40.40 16.07 24.11
N ASP A 18 40.16 15.10 23.22
CA ASP A 18 39.65 13.79 23.62
C ASP A 18 40.75 13.00 24.35
N PRO A 19 40.39 12.21 25.37
CA PRO A 19 41.35 11.36 26.08
C PRO A 19 42.00 10.35 25.13
N ALA A 20 43.24 9.97 25.40
CA ALA A 20 43.97 8.99 24.60
C ALA A 20 43.47 7.55 24.86
N ASP A 21 42.23 7.26 24.47
CA ASP A 21 41.55 5.97 24.62
C ASP A 21 41.14 5.42 23.24
N LEU A 22 42.07 4.72 22.59
CA LEU A 22 41.85 4.12 21.28
C LEU A 22 40.68 3.12 21.26
N PRO A 23 40.53 2.21 22.24
CA PRO A 23 39.36 1.35 22.34
C PRO A 23 38.03 2.11 22.35
N ALA A 24 37.92 3.18 23.15
CA ALA A 24 36.70 3.99 23.21
C ALA A 24 36.41 4.69 21.87
N HIS A 25 37.44 5.27 21.23
CA HIS A 25 37.28 5.94 19.93
C HIS A 25 36.83 4.97 18.84
N LEU A 26 37.44 3.78 18.75
CA LEU A 26 37.06 2.76 17.77
C LEU A 26 35.65 2.22 18.01
N LYS A 27 35.25 2.03 19.28
CA LYS A 27 33.88 1.65 19.63
C LYS A 27 32.88 2.71 19.17
N SER A 28 33.14 3.98 19.46
CA SER A 28 32.23 5.08 19.06
C SER A 28 32.06 5.19 17.54
N LEU A 29 33.14 4.96 16.78
CA LEU A 29 33.09 4.93 15.33
C LEU A 29 32.27 3.75 14.82
N ALA A 30 32.45 2.56 15.41
CA ALA A 30 31.69 1.37 15.04
C ALA A 30 30.18 1.56 15.29
N GLU A 31 29.80 2.09 16.45
CA GLU A 31 28.39 2.41 16.77
C GLU A 31 27.81 3.46 15.81
N ALA A 32 28.60 4.49 15.44
CA ALA A 32 28.19 5.50 14.47
C ALA A 32 28.09 4.95 13.04
N ALA A 33 28.90 3.94 12.69
CA ALA A 33 28.86 3.25 11.40
C ALA A 33 27.69 2.26 11.32
N ASP A 34 27.33 1.58 12.42
CA ASP A 34 26.16 0.70 12.49
C ASP A 34 24.86 1.46 12.17
N GLY A 35 24.73 2.72 12.62
CA GLY A 35 23.59 3.56 12.26
C GLY A 35 23.51 3.98 10.79
N ARG A 36 24.56 3.71 9.99
CA ARG A 36 24.72 4.21 8.60
C ARG A 36 25.00 3.12 7.58
N THR A 37 25.31 1.91 8.03
CA THR A 37 25.35 0.71 7.20
C THR A 37 23.96 0.09 7.14
N VAL A 38 23.66 -0.67 6.08
CA VAL A 38 22.40 -1.41 6.02
C VAL A 38 22.50 -2.60 6.97
N LEU A 39 21.92 -2.44 8.15
CA LEU A 39 21.82 -3.50 9.15
C LEU A 39 21.01 -4.67 8.58
N ARG A 40 21.40 -5.92 8.88
CA ARG A 40 20.73 -7.12 8.37
C ARG A 40 20.20 -7.97 9.52
N PHE A 41 18.92 -8.30 9.47
CA PHE A 41 18.24 -9.12 10.49
C PHE A 41 17.48 -10.27 9.83
N ALA A 42 17.27 -11.35 10.58
CA ALA A 42 16.48 -12.49 10.10
C ALA A 42 15.02 -12.09 9.84
N ASP A 43 14.43 -11.31 10.74
CA ASP A 43 13.06 -10.81 10.66
C ASP A 43 12.91 -9.49 11.45
N ALA A 44 11.67 -8.99 11.56
CA ALA A 44 11.37 -7.77 12.32
C ALA A 44 11.60 -7.93 13.83
N ALA A 45 11.33 -9.09 14.42
CA ALA A 45 11.50 -9.31 15.86
C ALA A 45 12.99 -9.30 16.25
N ALA A 46 13.84 -9.92 15.44
CA ALA A 46 15.30 -9.90 15.62
C ALA A 46 15.87 -8.48 15.52
N ARG A 47 15.33 -7.66 14.60
CA ARG A 47 15.67 -6.22 14.53
C ARG A 47 15.24 -5.50 15.79
N ASP A 48 13.97 -5.63 16.19
CA ASP A 48 13.39 -4.85 17.30
C ASP A 48 14.04 -5.21 18.66
N ALA A 49 14.54 -6.44 18.81
CA ALA A 49 15.33 -6.86 19.97
C ALA A 49 16.74 -6.25 20.02
N LYS A 50 17.34 -5.91 18.87
CA LYS A 50 18.71 -5.37 18.77
C LYS A 50 18.73 -3.85 18.65
N VAL A 51 17.72 -3.27 18.01
CA VAL A 51 17.59 -1.83 17.79
C VAL A 51 16.50 -1.30 18.71
N THR A 52 16.86 -1.06 19.96
CA THR A 52 15.93 -0.59 21.01
C THR A 52 15.69 0.92 20.96
N ALA A 53 16.56 1.68 20.30
CA ALA A 53 16.46 3.13 20.12
C ALA A 53 16.75 3.53 18.66
N PRO A 54 15.87 3.19 17.70
CA PRO A 54 16.08 3.53 16.30
C PRO A 54 16.00 5.05 16.06
N ALA A 55 16.87 5.56 15.18
CA ALA A 55 16.84 6.94 14.73
C ALA A 55 16.04 7.08 13.43
N ALA A 56 15.36 8.20 13.23
CA ALA A 56 14.67 8.49 11.98
C ALA A 56 15.65 8.44 10.80
N GLY A 57 15.27 7.76 9.72
CA GLY A 57 16.11 7.53 8.54
C GLY A 57 17.05 6.32 8.64
N MET A 58 17.12 5.63 9.79
CA MET A 58 17.88 4.37 9.91
C MET A 58 17.33 3.32 8.95
N ILE A 59 18.20 2.59 8.25
CA ILE A 59 17.84 1.58 7.24
C ILE A 59 18.24 0.17 7.71
N ALA A 60 17.37 -0.80 7.49
CA ALA A 60 17.65 -2.21 7.78
C ALA A 60 17.03 -3.15 6.72
N TRP A 61 17.73 -4.23 6.40
CA TRP A 61 17.20 -5.37 5.67
C TRP A 61 16.63 -6.40 6.64
N ILE A 62 15.42 -6.90 6.35
CA ILE A 62 14.84 -8.05 7.05
C ILE A 62 14.75 -9.25 6.10
N GLY A 63 15.28 -10.39 6.51
CA GLY A 63 15.36 -11.62 5.71
C GLY A 63 14.00 -12.27 5.43
N ASN A 64 13.06 -12.14 6.36
CA ASN A 64 11.67 -12.54 6.22
C ASN A 64 10.76 -11.32 6.46
N PRO A 65 10.00 -10.84 5.45
CA PRO A 65 9.77 -11.44 4.13
C PRO A 65 10.77 -11.02 3.03
N GLY A 66 11.95 -10.49 3.37
CA GLY A 66 12.97 -10.13 2.37
C GLY A 66 12.76 -8.74 1.80
N ARG A 67 12.96 -7.70 2.62
CA ARG A 67 12.81 -6.30 2.15
C ARG A 67 13.67 -5.31 2.92
N LEU A 68 13.95 -4.19 2.26
CA LEU A 68 14.58 -3.03 2.87
C LEU A 68 13.52 -2.19 3.60
N MET A 69 13.83 -1.82 4.83
CA MET A 69 12.99 -1.04 5.74
C MET A 69 13.74 0.24 6.14
N TYR A 70 13.03 1.31 6.42
CA TYR A 70 13.56 2.47 7.11
C TYR A 70 12.69 2.85 8.32
N TYR A 71 13.29 3.46 9.34
CA TYR A 71 12.56 3.96 10.49
C TYR A 71 12.09 5.41 10.26
N THR A 72 10.81 5.67 10.44
CA THR A 72 10.21 7.01 10.23
C THR A 72 10.43 7.97 11.40
N GLY A 73 10.97 7.49 12.51
CA GLY A 73 10.92 8.18 13.81
C GLY A 73 9.82 7.65 14.73
N SER A 74 8.90 6.83 14.22
CA SER A 74 7.84 6.19 15.00
C SER A 74 7.65 4.71 14.68
N ALA A 75 7.86 4.30 13.42
CA ALA A 75 7.69 2.93 12.98
C ALA A 75 8.69 2.55 11.89
N TRP A 76 8.94 1.25 11.74
CA TRP A 76 9.69 0.72 10.61
C TRP A 76 8.74 0.44 9.44
N VAL A 77 9.03 1.03 8.29
CA VAL A 77 8.22 0.88 7.06
C VAL A 77 9.10 0.46 5.87
N PRO A 78 8.55 -0.18 4.83
CA PRO A 78 9.32 -0.53 3.63
C PRO A 78 9.89 0.71 2.93
N VAL A 79 11.11 0.60 2.36
CA VAL A 79 11.74 1.69 1.60
C VAL A 79 11.05 1.91 0.24
N ALA A 80 10.69 0.82 -0.43
CA ALA A 80 9.89 0.90 -1.65
C ALA A 80 8.42 0.65 -1.31
N PRO A 81 7.49 1.44 -1.86
CA PRO A 81 6.08 1.16 -1.67
C PRO A 81 5.74 -0.17 -2.38
N VAL A 82 4.94 -1.00 -1.72
CA VAL A 82 4.66 -2.38 -2.13
C VAL A 82 3.27 -2.46 -2.75
N PRO A 83 3.11 -3.07 -3.94
CA PRO A 83 1.79 -3.32 -4.50
C PRO A 83 0.91 -4.12 -3.55
N VAL A 84 -0.36 -3.74 -3.47
CA VAL A 84 -1.35 -4.47 -2.67
C VAL A 84 -2.30 -5.18 -3.62
N PHE A 85 -2.42 -6.49 -3.47
CA PHE A 85 -3.37 -7.32 -4.20
C PHE A 85 -4.33 -8.00 -3.22
N ARG A 86 -5.62 -7.95 -3.52
CA ARG A 86 -6.68 -8.67 -2.82
C ARG A 86 -7.61 -9.29 -3.84
N ALA A 87 -8.07 -10.50 -3.56
CA ALA A 87 -9.07 -11.16 -4.37
C ALA A 87 -10.12 -11.80 -3.48
N ASN A 88 -11.34 -11.89 -4.00
CA ASN A 88 -12.42 -12.70 -3.44
C ASN A 88 -12.96 -13.57 -4.58
N LEU A 89 -12.86 -14.89 -4.39
CA LEU A 89 -13.25 -15.90 -5.37
C LEU A 89 -14.71 -16.34 -5.23
N ASP A 90 -15.44 -15.76 -4.28
CA ASP A 90 -16.86 -16.02 -4.08
C ASP A 90 -17.68 -15.14 -5.02
N ASP A 91 -18.68 -15.76 -5.64
CA ASP A 91 -19.71 -15.10 -6.44
C ASP A 91 -20.53 -14.14 -5.56
N GLY A 92 -21.22 -13.22 -6.20
CA GLY A 92 -22.09 -12.26 -5.55
C GLY A 92 -22.79 -11.40 -6.58
N ASP A 93 -23.92 -10.83 -6.19
CA ASP A 93 -24.73 -10.05 -7.10
C ASP A 93 -25.28 -8.76 -6.51
N THR A 94 -25.72 -7.88 -7.40
CA THR A 94 -26.43 -6.67 -7.02
C THR A 94 -27.39 -6.23 -8.11
N THR A 95 -28.51 -5.66 -7.70
CA THR A 95 -29.47 -4.95 -8.56
C THR A 95 -29.35 -3.43 -8.42
N SER A 96 -28.44 -2.95 -7.57
CA SER A 96 -28.28 -1.53 -7.25
C SER A 96 -27.88 -0.71 -8.48
N LEU A 97 -28.56 0.40 -8.69
CA LEU A 97 -28.23 1.37 -9.76
C LEU A 97 -27.11 2.32 -9.37
N THR A 98 -26.85 2.44 -8.07
CA THR A 98 -25.71 3.18 -7.50
C THR A 98 -24.63 2.21 -7.04
N TYR A 99 -23.38 2.67 -6.97
CA TYR A 99 -22.28 1.87 -6.45
C TYR A 99 -22.54 1.43 -4.99
N THR A 100 -22.48 0.13 -4.75
CA THR A 100 -22.52 -0.51 -3.43
C THR A 100 -21.21 -1.23 -3.16
N GLU A 101 -20.71 -1.19 -1.93
CA GLU A 101 -19.44 -1.83 -1.52
C GLU A 101 -19.61 -3.29 -1.07
N THR A 102 -20.85 -3.77 -1.04
CA THR A 102 -21.21 -5.15 -0.72
C THR A 102 -22.07 -5.75 -1.82
N LEU A 103 -21.90 -7.05 -2.04
CA LEU A 103 -22.75 -7.85 -2.92
C LEU A 103 -23.69 -8.71 -2.07
N ALA A 104 -24.90 -8.91 -2.58
CA ALA A 104 -25.78 -9.98 -2.11
C ALA A 104 -25.18 -11.34 -2.46
N ASN A 105 -25.58 -12.37 -1.73
CA ASN A 105 -25.21 -13.78 -1.99
C ASN A 105 -23.70 -14.04 -2.07
N SER A 106 -22.90 -13.18 -1.45
CA SER A 106 -21.44 -13.29 -1.43
C SER A 106 -20.92 -13.65 -0.06
N ALA A 107 -20.08 -14.68 0.01
CA ALA A 107 -19.25 -14.95 1.17
C ALA A 107 -17.98 -14.06 1.14
N GLY A 108 -17.41 -13.77 2.31
CA GLY A 108 -16.15 -13.00 2.41
C GLY A 108 -16.27 -11.46 2.52
N GLY A 109 -17.48 -10.90 2.58
CA GLY A 109 -17.68 -9.47 2.88
C GLY A 109 -17.18 -8.50 1.80
N ALA A 110 -16.99 -7.23 2.16
CA ALA A 110 -16.50 -6.20 1.25
C ALA A 110 -15.03 -6.45 0.86
N LEU A 111 -14.71 -6.38 -0.44
CA LEU A 111 -13.34 -6.53 -0.93
C LEU A 111 -12.56 -5.23 -0.70
N THR A 112 -11.74 -5.21 0.35
CA THR A 112 -10.99 -4.01 0.77
C THR A 112 -9.48 -4.23 0.75
N ALA A 113 -8.72 -3.19 0.41
CA ALA A 113 -7.26 -3.15 0.48
C ALA A 113 -6.78 -1.83 1.09
N SER A 114 -5.87 -1.87 2.05
CA SER A 114 -5.26 -0.66 2.64
C SER A 114 -3.83 -0.48 2.13
N PHE A 115 -3.44 0.77 1.86
CA PHE A 115 -2.11 1.12 1.40
C PHE A 115 -1.68 2.49 1.93
N THR A 116 -0.37 2.72 2.01
CA THR A 116 0.20 4.04 2.31
C THR A 116 0.46 4.77 1.00
N VAL A 117 0.01 6.01 0.90
CA VAL A 117 0.21 6.85 -0.28
C VAL A 117 1.71 7.12 -0.46
N PRO A 118 2.29 6.83 -1.65
CA PRO A 118 3.71 7.03 -1.92
C PRO A 118 4.08 8.53 -2.01
N ALA A 119 5.37 8.82 -2.09
CA ALA A 119 5.90 10.19 -2.14
C ALA A 119 5.39 10.98 -3.37
N SER A 120 5.15 10.31 -4.49
CA SER A 120 4.53 10.91 -5.68
C SER A 120 3.10 11.44 -5.44
N GLY A 121 2.38 10.95 -4.42
CA GLY A 121 0.95 11.19 -4.25
C GLY A 121 0.08 10.51 -5.31
N GLN A 122 0.62 9.48 -5.99
CA GLN A 122 -0.02 8.80 -7.12
C GLN A 122 -0.02 7.28 -6.97
N VAL A 123 -1.07 6.64 -7.46
CA VAL A 123 -1.18 5.17 -7.53
C VAL A 123 -1.89 4.75 -8.81
N VAL A 124 -1.55 3.59 -9.36
CA VAL A 124 -2.38 2.90 -10.35
C VAL A 124 -3.29 1.93 -9.61
N ILE A 125 -4.57 1.96 -9.93
CA ILE A 125 -5.55 1.03 -9.39
C ILE A 125 -6.01 0.10 -10.50
N GLY A 126 -6.01 -1.20 -10.22
CA GLY A 126 -6.61 -2.23 -11.05
C GLY A 126 -7.80 -2.87 -10.35
N VAL A 127 -8.91 -3.01 -11.07
CA VAL A 127 -10.06 -3.80 -10.62
C VAL A 127 -10.50 -4.73 -11.75
N GLY A 128 -11.02 -5.89 -11.37
CA GLY A 128 -11.59 -6.81 -12.34
C GLY A 128 -12.32 -7.97 -11.70
N SER A 129 -13.10 -8.67 -12.51
CA SER A 129 -13.93 -9.78 -12.08
C SER A 129 -14.43 -10.60 -13.26
N TYR A 130 -14.88 -11.81 -12.97
CA TYR A 130 -15.64 -12.64 -13.89
C TYR A 130 -17.12 -12.27 -13.77
N THR A 131 -17.62 -11.54 -14.76
CA THR A 131 -18.88 -10.78 -14.67
C THR A 131 -19.91 -11.25 -15.69
N ARG A 132 -21.19 -11.13 -15.36
CA ARG A 132 -22.32 -11.22 -16.31
C ARG A 132 -23.52 -10.38 -15.88
N CYS A 133 -24.40 -10.09 -16.82
CA CYS A 133 -25.72 -9.51 -16.58
C CYS A 133 -26.83 -10.58 -16.71
N SER A 134 -27.99 -10.35 -16.08
CA SER A 134 -29.20 -11.14 -16.36
C SER A 134 -29.95 -10.65 -17.61
N ALA A 135 -29.76 -9.38 -18.01
CA ALA A 135 -30.43 -8.76 -19.14
C ALA A 135 -29.46 -8.36 -20.28
N ALA A 136 -29.88 -8.52 -21.54
CA ALA A 136 -29.04 -8.34 -22.73
C ALA A 136 -28.67 -6.87 -23.06
N SER A 137 -29.39 -5.90 -22.52
CA SER A 137 -29.12 -4.46 -22.71
C SER A 137 -28.57 -3.79 -21.45
N ALA A 138 -28.10 -4.59 -20.50
CA ALA A 138 -27.57 -4.10 -19.24
C ALA A 138 -26.05 -4.23 -19.17
N ILE A 139 -25.45 -3.45 -18.29
CA ILE A 139 -24.02 -3.43 -18.01
C ILE A 139 -23.82 -3.63 -16.51
N ALA A 140 -22.90 -4.51 -16.17
CA ALA A 140 -22.40 -4.69 -14.82
C ALA A 140 -21.08 -3.94 -14.67
N PHE A 141 -20.97 -3.11 -13.64
CA PHE A 141 -19.79 -2.27 -13.39
C PHE A 141 -19.14 -2.64 -12.06
N MET A 142 -17.82 -2.80 -12.08
CA MET A 142 -16.97 -2.88 -10.88
C MET A 142 -15.99 -1.71 -10.87
N GLY A 143 -16.11 -0.84 -9.88
CA GLY A 143 -15.19 0.27 -9.61
C GLY A 143 -14.58 0.15 -8.22
N VAL A 144 -14.07 1.27 -7.70
CA VAL A 144 -13.43 1.33 -6.38
C VAL A 144 -13.68 2.69 -5.72
N ASN A 145 -13.97 2.69 -4.43
CA ASN A 145 -13.93 3.89 -3.60
C ASN A 145 -12.62 3.91 -2.81
N LEU A 146 -11.95 5.05 -2.77
CA LEU A 146 -10.85 5.31 -1.85
C LEU A 146 -11.35 6.15 -0.69
N ARG A 147 -11.04 5.74 0.53
CA ARG A 147 -11.33 6.48 1.75
C ARG A 147 -10.07 6.73 2.56
N ASN A 148 -10.02 7.88 3.22
CA ASN A 148 -9.01 8.13 4.25
C ASN A 148 -9.38 7.42 5.56
N ALA A 149 -8.49 7.50 6.56
CA ALA A 149 -8.71 6.90 7.88
C ALA A 149 -9.96 7.43 8.61
N ALA A 150 -10.44 8.63 8.26
CA ALA A 150 -11.68 9.21 8.78
C ALA A 150 -12.94 8.74 8.02
N GLY A 151 -12.80 7.85 7.04
CA GLY A 151 -13.89 7.32 6.22
C GLY A 151 -14.36 8.24 5.09
N THR A 152 -13.73 9.41 4.92
CA THR A 152 -14.07 10.36 3.85
C THR A 152 -13.62 9.82 2.50
N VAL A 153 -14.51 9.84 1.51
CA VAL A 153 -14.19 9.43 0.14
C VAL A 153 -13.28 10.47 -0.49
N VAL A 154 -12.07 10.04 -0.86
CA VAL A 154 -11.07 10.87 -1.57
C VAL A 154 -11.05 10.61 -3.07
N ASN A 155 -11.58 9.46 -3.49
CA ASN A 155 -11.86 9.12 -4.89
C ASN A 155 -13.07 8.19 -4.90
N ALA A 156 -14.12 8.57 -5.64
CA ALA A 156 -15.36 7.80 -5.71
C ALA A 156 -15.37 6.90 -6.95
N ALA A 157 -15.98 5.73 -6.84
CA ALA A 157 -16.22 4.84 -7.96
C ALA A 157 -17.05 5.55 -9.04
N ALA A 158 -16.61 5.44 -10.29
CA ALA A 158 -17.25 6.05 -11.44
C ALA A 158 -17.14 5.13 -12.67
N ASP A 159 -18.14 5.18 -13.55
CA ASP A 159 -18.20 4.32 -14.74
C ASP A 159 -16.98 4.47 -15.65
N ALA A 160 -16.45 5.70 -15.77
CA ALA A 160 -15.29 6.00 -16.60
C ALA A 160 -14.00 5.25 -16.17
N GLN A 161 -13.98 4.72 -14.95
CA GLN A 161 -12.86 4.02 -14.33
C GLN A 161 -13.22 2.59 -13.93
N ALA A 162 -14.40 2.10 -14.33
CA ALA A 162 -14.90 0.79 -13.94
C ALA A 162 -14.57 -0.30 -14.96
N ALA A 163 -14.36 -1.52 -14.48
CA ALA A 163 -14.43 -2.71 -15.32
C ALA A 163 -15.91 -2.97 -15.65
N ALA A 164 -16.25 -3.08 -16.93
CA ALA A 164 -17.63 -3.12 -17.38
C ALA A 164 -17.89 -4.33 -18.31
N SER A 165 -19.00 -5.02 -18.09
CA SER A 165 -19.44 -6.15 -18.92
C SER A 165 -20.88 -5.93 -19.41
N PRO A 166 -21.09 -5.74 -20.74
CA PRO A 166 -22.40 -5.40 -21.31
C PRO A 166 -23.19 -6.61 -21.83
N HIS A 167 -22.93 -7.83 -21.34
CA HIS A 167 -23.50 -9.04 -21.93
C HIS A 167 -23.98 -10.05 -20.87
N THR A 168 -24.85 -10.97 -21.30
CA THR A 168 -25.43 -12.03 -20.44
C THR A 168 -24.53 -13.24 -20.27
N GLY A 169 -23.56 -13.44 -21.16
CA GLY A 169 -22.50 -14.43 -20.99
C GLY A 169 -21.56 -14.05 -19.84
N ARG A 170 -20.81 -15.03 -19.29
CA ARG A 170 -19.76 -14.74 -18.32
C ARG A 170 -18.46 -14.34 -19.03
N THR A 171 -17.90 -13.19 -18.67
CA THR A 171 -16.62 -12.70 -19.22
C THR A 171 -15.74 -12.13 -18.13
N SER A 172 -14.43 -12.36 -18.27
CA SER A 172 -13.43 -11.72 -17.42
C SER A 172 -13.20 -10.30 -17.91
N VAL A 173 -13.47 -9.32 -17.06
CA VAL A 173 -13.29 -7.90 -17.35
C VAL A 173 -12.35 -7.28 -16.33
N ALA A 174 -11.53 -6.35 -16.79
CA ALA A 174 -10.57 -5.64 -15.97
C ALA A 174 -10.34 -4.23 -16.51
N THR A 175 -9.96 -3.32 -15.63
CA THR A 175 -9.49 -1.98 -16.00
C THR A 175 -8.37 -1.55 -15.07
N GLN A 176 -7.55 -0.61 -15.53
CA GLN A 176 -6.53 0.05 -14.74
C GLN A 176 -6.56 1.56 -15.01
N PHE A 177 -6.37 2.36 -13.97
CA PHE A 177 -6.35 3.80 -14.10
C PHE A 177 -5.47 4.45 -13.03
N LEU A 178 -4.98 5.65 -13.36
CA LEU A 178 -4.14 6.46 -12.48
C LEU A 178 -5.02 7.32 -11.55
N VAL A 179 -4.68 7.32 -10.26
CA VAL A 179 -5.19 8.27 -9.27
C VAL A 179 -4.04 9.16 -8.81
N THR A 180 -4.28 10.48 -8.79
CA THR A 180 -3.28 11.49 -8.43
C THR A 180 -3.81 12.44 -7.36
N GLY A 181 -2.93 13.26 -6.78
CA GLY A 181 -3.31 14.27 -5.79
C GLY A 181 -3.64 13.69 -4.41
N LEU A 182 -3.17 12.47 -4.11
CA LEU A 182 -3.38 11.83 -2.82
C LEU A 182 -2.42 12.42 -1.77
N ALA A 183 -2.90 12.52 -0.52
CA ALA A 183 -2.10 13.03 0.59
C ALA A 183 -0.97 12.04 0.93
N VAL A 184 0.27 12.42 0.63
CA VAL A 184 1.49 11.61 0.81
C VAL A 184 1.62 11.10 2.25
N GLY A 185 2.04 9.84 2.40
CA GLY A 185 2.31 9.23 3.71
C GLY A 185 1.06 8.86 4.52
N THR A 186 -0.14 9.24 4.05
CA THR A 186 -1.39 8.83 4.68
C THR A 186 -1.78 7.40 4.29
N VAL A 187 -2.51 6.72 5.17
CA VAL A 187 -3.11 5.41 4.86
C VAL A 187 -4.50 5.62 4.27
N LEU A 188 -4.73 5.03 3.10
CA LEU A 188 -6.04 4.97 2.46
C LEU A 188 -6.54 3.53 2.40
N THR A 189 -7.86 3.37 2.40
CA THR A 189 -8.54 2.11 2.17
C THR A 189 -9.29 2.19 0.85
N ALA A 190 -8.94 1.29 -0.06
CA ALA A 190 -9.65 1.04 -1.29
C ALA A 190 -10.70 -0.04 -1.07
N THR A 191 -11.93 0.18 -1.51
CA THR A 191 -13.04 -0.77 -1.39
C THR A 191 -13.68 -0.96 -2.76
N ALA A 192 -13.75 -2.19 -3.23
CA ALA A 192 -14.43 -2.50 -4.48
C ALA A 192 -15.91 -2.11 -4.40
N ALA A 193 -16.43 -1.52 -5.47
CA ALA A 193 -17.81 -1.08 -5.54
C ALA A 193 -18.49 -1.58 -6.81
N TYR A 194 -19.77 -1.94 -6.71
CA TYR A 194 -20.50 -2.66 -7.75
C TYR A 194 -21.80 -1.96 -8.09
N ARG A 195 -22.19 -1.96 -9.37
CA ARG A 195 -23.54 -1.52 -9.78
C ARG A 195 -24.03 -2.20 -11.05
N SER A 196 -25.34 -2.20 -11.19
CA SER A 196 -26.10 -2.55 -12.38
C SER A 196 -26.49 -1.27 -13.12
N SER A 197 -26.54 -1.31 -14.46
CA SER A 197 -26.84 -0.13 -15.27
C SER A 197 -28.33 0.24 -15.31
N VAL A 198 -29.23 -0.73 -15.11
CA VAL A 198 -30.68 -0.56 -15.32
C VAL A 198 -31.50 -1.40 -14.35
N THR A 199 -32.73 -0.97 -14.08
CA THR A 199 -33.71 -1.72 -13.28
C THR A 199 -34.02 -3.05 -13.95
N GLY A 200 -34.21 -4.11 -13.15
CA GLY A 200 -34.52 -5.45 -13.65
C GLY A 200 -33.31 -6.26 -14.12
N ASN A 201 -32.11 -5.67 -14.10
CA ASN A 201 -30.86 -6.41 -14.28
C ASN A 201 -30.21 -6.77 -12.94
N THR A 202 -29.85 -8.04 -12.80
CA THR A 202 -28.94 -8.52 -11.75
C THR A 202 -27.54 -8.61 -12.35
N ALA A 203 -26.62 -7.83 -11.79
CA ALA A 203 -25.20 -7.86 -12.12
C ALA A 203 -24.49 -8.87 -11.21
N TYR A 204 -23.83 -9.86 -11.78
CA TYR A 204 -23.11 -10.91 -11.06
C TYR A 204 -21.61 -10.70 -11.18
N PHE A 205 -20.88 -10.91 -10.08
CA PHE A 205 -19.45 -10.72 -9.98
C PHE A 205 -18.81 -11.86 -9.20
N ASP A 206 -18.01 -12.64 -9.90
CA ASP A 206 -17.23 -13.76 -9.37
C ASP A 206 -15.74 -13.44 -9.54
N SER A 207 -14.86 -14.11 -8.79
CA SER A 207 -13.40 -14.05 -8.99
C SER A 207 -12.87 -12.60 -9.09
N ARG A 208 -13.30 -11.79 -8.13
CA ARG A 208 -13.08 -10.34 -8.06
C ARG A 208 -11.69 -10.06 -7.53
N TYR A 209 -11.03 -9.04 -8.06
CA TYR A 209 -9.76 -8.56 -7.51
C TYR A 209 -9.68 -7.04 -7.45
N LEU A 210 -8.82 -6.59 -6.54
CA LEU A 210 -8.42 -5.20 -6.35
C LEU A 210 -6.89 -5.18 -6.23
N ARG A 211 -6.26 -4.36 -7.06
CA ARG A 211 -4.82 -4.16 -7.11
C ARG A 211 -4.51 -2.68 -6.97
N ILE A 212 -3.54 -2.35 -6.14
CA ILE A 212 -3.00 -0.99 -6.00
C ILE A 212 -1.51 -1.09 -6.25
N ASP A 213 -1.02 -0.38 -7.26
CA ASP A 213 0.39 -0.25 -7.59
C ASP A 213 0.84 1.18 -7.26
N PRO A 214 1.60 1.38 -6.17
CA PRO A 214 2.15 2.68 -5.86
C PRO A 214 3.15 3.15 -6.92
N ILE A 215 3.07 4.42 -7.30
CA ILE A 215 4.09 5.07 -8.14
C ILE A 215 5.08 5.74 -7.18
N PRO A 216 6.37 5.38 -7.19
CA PRO A 216 7.38 5.98 -6.32
C PRO A 216 7.44 7.51 -6.45
#